data_AF-A0A3L7AG11-F1
#
_entry.id   AF-A0A3L7AG11-F1
#
_cell.length_a   1.000
_cell.length_b   1.000
_cell.length_c   1.000
_cell.angle_alpha   90.00
_cell.angle_beta   90.00
_cell.angle_gamma   90.00
#
_symmetry.space_group_name_H-M   'P 1'
#
loop_
_entity.id
_entity.type
_entity.pdbx_description
1 polymer ?
#
loop_
_entity_poly.entity_id
_entity_poly.type
_entity_poly.pdbx_seq_one_letter_code
_entity_poly.pdbx_strand_id
1 'polypeptide(L)'
;MRTWFGFGSTRSGVRSGTALAAAGILLLTGCATGPKPDATAESSPTATPDARVVSEPPVDPAATESPEVPATSGERRVEFTVTGDAGTALIRNVVVRTETDADVDATTRALPWSESTTLSAADAGAFHKLVLFAKNFDGSRGNLTCEIRIDGEIVATQHTSGYQPVTCLYLSR
;
A
#
# COMPACT_ATOMS: atom_id res chain seq x y z
N MET A 1 31.69 5.34 -41.46
CA MET A 1 31.69 3.98 -42.06
C MET A 1 32.50 3.05 -41.18
N ARG A 2 31.85 2.18 -40.41
CA ARG A 2 32.30 0.83 -40.00
C ARG A 2 31.19 0.20 -39.17
N THR A 3 30.49 -0.72 -39.82
CA THR A 3 29.47 -1.63 -39.29
C THR A 3 30.14 -2.70 -38.43
N TRP A 4 29.48 -3.13 -37.35
CA TRP A 4 29.71 -4.47 -36.83
C TRP A 4 28.40 -5.08 -36.33
N PHE A 5 27.97 -6.11 -37.05
CA PHE A 5 26.91 -7.03 -36.68
C PHE A 5 27.51 -8.15 -35.83
N GLY A 6 26.88 -8.45 -34.70
CA GLY A 6 27.20 -9.62 -33.88
C GLY A 6 25.92 -10.42 -33.61
N PHE A 7 25.62 -11.37 -34.50
CA PHE A 7 24.64 -12.43 -34.27
C PHE A 7 25.24 -13.45 -33.28
N GLY A 8 24.55 -13.69 -32.17
CA GLY A 8 24.81 -14.82 -31.27
C GLY A 8 23.53 -15.61 -31.06
N SER A 9 23.28 -16.57 -31.95
CA SER A 9 22.21 -17.56 -31.82
C SER A 9 22.82 -18.86 -31.29
N THR A 10 22.41 -19.31 -30.11
CA THR A 10 22.65 -20.69 -29.65
C THR A 10 21.37 -21.29 -29.11
N ARG A 11 20.90 -22.31 -29.85
CA ARG A 11 19.86 -23.27 -29.48
C ARG A 11 20.33 -24.22 -28.38
N SER A 12 19.36 -24.76 -27.64
CA SER A 12 19.28 -26.09 -26.98
C SER A 12 18.87 -25.93 -25.51
N GLY A 13 17.92 -26.68 -24.98
CA GLY A 13 17.21 -27.82 -25.52
C GLY A 13 16.06 -28.22 -24.60
N VAL A 14 15.10 -28.90 -25.22
CA VAL A 14 13.94 -29.54 -24.62
C VAL A 14 14.37 -30.59 -23.58
N ARG A 15 13.77 -30.56 -22.39
CA ARG A 15 13.47 -31.77 -21.62
C ARG A 15 12.08 -31.68 -21.00
N SER A 16 11.15 -32.35 -21.68
CA SER A 16 9.91 -32.86 -21.13
C SER A 16 10.21 -33.79 -19.95
N GLY A 17 9.58 -33.54 -18.81
CA GLY A 17 9.57 -34.44 -17.65
C GLY A 17 8.12 -34.71 -17.26
N THR A 18 7.65 -35.91 -17.60
CA THR A 18 6.34 -36.46 -17.29
C THR A 18 6.22 -36.93 -15.83
N ALA A 19 5.02 -36.74 -15.29
CA ALA A 19 4.27 -37.63 -14.39
C ALA A 19 4.75 -37.81 -12.93
N LEU A 20 3.84 -37.56 -11.96
CA LEU A 20 3.03 -38.62 -11.35
C LEU A 20 2.05 -38.05 -10.33
N ALA A 21 0.88 -38.67 -10.29
CA ALA A 21 -0.23 -38.41 -9.41
C ALA A 21 0.08 -38.76 -7.95
N ALA A 22 -0.48 -38.02 -7.01
CA ALA A 22 -0.76 -38.50 -5.68
C ALA A 22 -2.16 -38.03 -5.27
N ALA A 23 -3.13 -38.92 -5.49
CA ALA A 23 -4.42 -38.86 -4.84
C ALA A 23 -4.22 -39.21 -3.35
N GLY A 24 -4.55 -38.27 -2.47
CA GLY A 24 -4.65 -38.48 -1.03
C GLY A 24 -6.03 -38.05 -0.56
N ILE A 25 -6.96 -39.01 -0.50
CA ILE A 25 -8.24 -38.91 0.19
C ILE A 25 -7.98 -39.20 1.68
N LEU A 26 -8.90 -38.76 2.56
CA LEU A 26 -9.17 -39.22 3.95
C LEU A 26 -8.45 -38.37 5.03
N LEU A 27 -9.08 -37.72 6.02
CA LEU A 27 -10.27 -38.07 6.83
C LEU A 27 -10.66 -36.94 7.83
N LEU A 28 -11.95 -36.92 8.23
CA LEU A 28 -12.52 -36.66 9.58
C LEU A 28 -12.52 -35.23 10.15
N THR A 29 -13.68 -34.56 10.18
CA THR A 29 -14.66 -34.49 11.31
C THR A 29 -14.08 -33.99 12.64
N GLY A 30 -14.51 -32.79 13.04
CA GLY A 30 -14.34 -32.26 14.39
C GLY A 30 -15.29 -31.11 14.68
N CYS A 31 -16.58 -31.40 14.84
CA CYS A 31 -17.51 -30.50 15.55
C CYS A 31 -17.23 -30.64 17.04
N ALA A 32 -16.83 -29.57 17.70
CA ALA A 32 -16.85 -29.49 19.16
C ALA A 32 -17.74 -28.31 19.56
N THR A 33 -19.02 -28.62 19.75
CA THR A 33 -19.97 -27.78 20.49
C THR A 33 -19.69 -28.01 21.98
N GLY A 34 -19.23 -26.99 22.69
CA GLY A 34 -19.04 -27.01 24.14
C GLY A 34 -19.87 -25.89 24.80
N PRO A 35 -20.64 -26.18 25.88
CA PRO A 35 -21.63 -25.26 26.42
C PRO A 35 -21.05 -24.14 27.30
N LYS A 36 -21.78 -23.03 27.24
CA LYS A 36 -21.86 -21.86 28.13
C LYS A 36 -21.99 -22.23 29.61
N PRO A 37 -21.34 -21.45 30.50
CA PRO A 37 -21.89 -21.11 31.80
C PRO A 37 -22.40 -19.65 31.80
N ASP A 38 -23.70 -19.49 32.06
CA ASP A 38 -24.25 -18.29 32.68
C ASP A 38 -23.89 -18.30 34.17
N ALA A 39 -23.65 -17.11 34.72
CA ALA A 39 -23.90 -16.66 36.09
C ALA A 39 -22.82 -15.62 36.46
N THR A 40 -23.05 -14.53 37.18
CA THR A 40 -24.22 -13.89 37.79
C THR A 40 -23.66 -12.60 38.44
N ALA A 41 -24.53 -11.60 38.62
CA ALA A 41 -24.40 -10.42 39.48
C ALA A 41 -23.49 -9.29 38.96
N GLU A 42 -24.06 -8.18 38.52
CA GLU A 42 -24.59 -7.09 39.36
C GLU A 42 -23.57 -6.55 40.36
N SER A 43 -23.05 -5.37 40.04
CA SER A 43 -22.64 -4.37 41.02
C SER A 43 -22.72 -3.00 40.36
N SER A 44 -23.91 -2.40 40.41
CA SER A 44 -24.01 -0.94 40.54
C SER A 44 -23.71 -0.59 42.00
N PRO A 45 -23.01 0.53 42.24
CA PRO A 45 -23.77 1.59 42.89
C PRO A 45 -23.57 2.97 42.25
N THR A 46 -24.68 3.69 42.25
CA THR A 46 -24.85 5.13 42.08
C THR A 46 -24.18 5.92 43.21
N ALA A 47 -23.46 6.98 42.87
CA ALA A 47 -23.37 8.25 43.61
C ALA A 47 -22.85 9.32 42.63
N THR A 48 -23.73 10.16 42.08
CA THR A 48 -24.12 11.52 42.54
C THR A 48 -23.05 12.59 42.23
N PRO A 49 -23.44 13.72 41.59
CA PRO A 49 -22.53 14.61 40.90
C PRO A 49 -21.92 15.64 41.85
N ASP A 50 -20.65 15.99 41.62
CA ASP A 50 -20.04 17.17 42.24
C ASP A 50 -19.50 18.14 41.19
N ALA A 51 -19.55 19.39 41.59
CA ALA A 51 -19.73 20.55 40.77
C ALA A 51 -18.41 21.10 40.20
N ARG A 52 -18.53 21.60 38.97
CA ARG A 52 -18.04 22.92 38.53
C ARG A 52 -16.55 23.21 38.76
N VAL A 53 -15.77 23.04 37.68
CA VAL A 53 -14.72 24.03 37.33
C VAL A 53 -14.84 24.33 35.84
N VAL A 54 -15.51 25.45 35.54
CA VAL A 54 -15.28 26.21 34.32
C VAL A 54 -13.90 26.83 34.46
N SER A 55 -12.98 26.44 33.59
CA SER A 55 -11.76 27.19 33.31
C SER A 55 -11.41 26.89 31.86
N GLU A 56 -12.07 27.63 30.98
CA GLU A 56 -11.70 27.80 29.59
C GLU A 56 -10.53 28.79 29.56
N PRO A 57 -9.31 28.41 29.14
CA PRO A 57 -8.31 29.36 28.69
C PRO A 57 -8.56 29.67 27.21
N PRO A 58 -8.16 30.87 26.75
CA PRO A 58 -8.64 31.46 25.50
C PRO A 58 -8.24 30.63 24.29
N VAL A 59 -9.20 30.51 23.37
CA VAL A 59 -8.97 30.10 21.98
C VAL A 59 -8.04 31.13 21.37
N ASP A 60 -6.77 30.77 21.22
CA ASP A 60 -5.84 31.48 20.36
C ASP A 60 -6.04 30.92 18.94
N PRO A 61 -6.62 31.67 17.98
CA PRO A 61 -6.63 31.23 16.59
C PRO A 61 -5.24 31.53 16.02
N ALA A 62 -4.21 30.88 16.56
CA ALA A 62 -2.98 30.70 15.82
C ALA A 62 -3.31 29.70 14.71
N ALA A 63 -3.86 30.24 13.63
CA ALA A 63 -3.82 29.63 12.32
C ALA A 63 -2.40 29.12 12.13
N THR A 64 -2.21 27.82 12.32
CA THR A 64 -1.14 27.13 11.64
C THR A 64 -1.58 27.13 10.19
N GLU A 65 -1.32 28.24 9.50
CA GLU A 65 -1.17 28.24 8.06
C GLU A 65 -0.08 27.20 7.80
N SER A 66 -0.54 25.96 7.54
CA SER A 66 0.25 25.03 6.76
C SER A 66 0.70 25.82 5.54
N PRO A 67 2.01 25.94 5.24
CA PRO A 67 2.46 26.71 4.11
C PRO A 67 1.71 26.23 2.87
N GLU A 68 0.76 27.03 2.40
CA GLU A 68 0.17 26.86 1.09
C GLU A 68 1.27 27.28 0.14
N VAL A 69 2.14 26.32 -0.18
CA VAL A 69 3.17 26.50 -1.20
C VAL A 69 2.41 26.95 -2.44
N PRO A 70 2.70 28.13 -3.01
CA PRO A 70 1.96 28.62 -4.16
C PRO A 70 2.07 27.57 -5.25
N ALA A 71 0.93 26.95 -5.60
CA ALA A 71 0.87 26.00 -6.69
C ALA A 71 1.27 26.75 -7.95
N THR A 72 2.48 26.51 -8.44
CA THR A 72 2.91 26.98 -9.75
C THR A 72 1.91 26.37 -10.74
N SER A 73 1.08 27.21 -11.35
CA SER A 73 -0.02 26.81 -12.24
C SER A 73 0.42 25.70 -13.21
N GLY A 74 -0.02 24.46 -12.95
CA GLY A 74 0.24 23.29 -13.79
C GLY A 74 1.11 22.20 -13.14
N GLU A 75 1.84 22.49 -12.07
CA GLU A 75 2.53 21.46 -11.29
C GLU A 75 1.51 20.55 -10.59
N ARG A 76 1.89 19.28 -10.42
CA ARG A 76 1.05 18.28 -9.74
C ARG A 76 1.87 17.58 -8.66
N ARG A 77 1.31 17.42 -7.47
CA ARG A 77 1.94 16.67 -6.39
C ARG A 77 1.37 15.27 -6.36
N VAL A 78 2.21 14.27 -6.58
CA VAL A 78 1.85 12.86 -6.39
C VAL A 78 2.33 12.41 -5.03
N GLU A 79 1.48 11.73 -4.28
CA GLU A 79 1.82 11.09 -3.01
C GLU A 79 1.47 9.60 -3.08
N PHE A 80 2.44 8.77 -2.71
CA PHE A 80 2.31 7.33 -2.57
C PHE A 80 2.31 6.98 -1.10
N THR A 81 1.33 6.22 -0.64
CA THR A 81 1.26 5.76 0.76
C THR A 81 1.06 4.25 0.80
N VAL A 82 1.78 3.58 1.70
CA VAL A 82 1.60 2.15 2.02
C VAL A 82 1.50 1.99 3.52
N THR A 83 0.45 1.32 3.98
CA THR A 83 0.29 0.92 5.38
C THR A 83 0.16 -0.59 5.48
N GLY A 84 0.49 -1.13 6.65
CA GLY A 84 0.35 -2.55 6.94
C GLY A 84 0.85 -2.90 8.34
N ASP A 85 0.51 -4.10 8.79
CA ASP A 85 0.75 -4.60 10.14
C ASP A 85 2.03 -5.45 10.27
N ALA A 86 2.66 -5.86 9.16
CA ALA A 86 3.90 -6.65 9.15
C ALA A 86 5.18 -5.82 9.47
N GLY A 87 5.06 -4.50 9.63
CA GLY A 87 6.16 -3.60 9.98
C GLY A 87 7.17 -3.29 8.85
N THR A 88 7.33 -4.17 7.86
CA THR A 88 8.17 -3.91 6.66
C THR A 88 7.59 -4.49 5.38
N ALA A 89 7.84 -3.82 4.25
CA ALA A 89 7.43 -4.27 2.92
C ALA A 89 8.48 -3.95 1.85
N LEU A 90 8.51 -4.75 0.78
CA LEU A 90 9.09 -4.38 -0.50
C LEU A 90 8.12 -3.43 -1.20
N ILE A 91 8.57 -2.21 -1.46
CA ILE A 91 7.76 -1.15 -2.08
C ILE A 91 8.42 -0.71 -3.37
N ARG A 92 7.57 -0.52 -4.39
CA ARG A 92 7.94 0.06 -5.68
C ARG A 92 6.88 1.08 -6.10
N ASN A 93 7.28 2.33 -6.25
CA ASN A 93 6.47 3.42 -6.77
C ASN A 93 7.05 3.91 -8.10
N VAL A 94 6.20 4.14 -9.09
CA VAL A 94 6.61 4.56 -10.43
C VAL A 94 5.64 5.59 -10.99
N VAL A 95 6.21 6.69 -11.50
CA VAL A 95 5.52 7.63 -12.39
C VAL A 95 5.95 7.31 -13.82
N VAL A 96 5.06 6.68 -14.60
CA VAL A 96 5.36 6.27 -15.97
C VAL A 96 5.06 7.41 -16.93
N ARG A 97 6.12 7.98 -17.51
CA ARG A 97 6.06 9.00 -18.58
C ARG A 97 6.45 8.40 -19.92
N THR A 98 7.37 7.44 -19.89
CA THR A 98 7.93 6.69 -21.01
C THR A 98 7.96 5.20 -20.67
N GLU A 99 8.11 4.34 -21.67
CA GLU A 99 8.19 2.88 -21.46
C GLU A 99 9.38 2.46 -20.58
N THR A 100 10.43 3.27 -20.51
CA THR A 100 11.64 3.00 -19.72
C THR A 100 11.51 3.37 -18.25
N ASP A 101 10.54 4.20 -17.87
CA ASP A 101 10.32 4.57 -16.45
C ASP A 101 9.82 3.36 -15.62
N ALA A 102 9.38 2.29 -16.28
CA ALA A 102 8.86 1.08 -15.64
C ALA A 102 9.94 0.08 -15.19
N ASP A 103 11.22 0.45 -15.11
CA ASP A 103 12.31 -0.43 -14.67
C ASP A 103 12.95 0.02 -13.35
N VAL A 104 12.11 0.18 -12.32
CA VAL A 104 12.55 0.55 -10.95
C VAL A 104 12.45 -0.67 -10.05
N ASP A 105 13.53 -0.98 -9.34
CA ASP A 105 13.57 -2.07 -8.36
C ASP A 105 12.68 -1.79 -7.14
N ALA A 106 12.13 -2.84 -6.55
CA ALA A 106 11.45 -2.74 -5.26
C ALA A 106 12.48 -2.61 -4.12
N THR A 107 12.24 -1.72 -3.18
CA THR A 107 13.11 -1.47 -2.03
C THR A 107 12.42 -1.86 -0.73
N THR A 108 13.18 -2.41 0.23
CA THR A 108 12.65 -2.70 1.56
C THR A 108 12.44 -1.40 2.34
N ARG A 109 11.23 -1.19 2.85
CA ARG A 109 10.84 -0.01 3.64
C ARG A 109 10.09 -0.45 4.90
N ALA A 110 10.26 0.33 5.97
CA ALA A 110 9.44 0.18 7.18
C ALA A 110 8.02 0.74 6.92
N LEU A 111 7.00 0.13 7.53
CA LEU A 111 5.61 0.56 7.46
C LEU A 111 5.20 1.29 8.76
N PRO A 112 4.34 2.32 8.69
CA PRO A 112 3.78 2.92 7.49
C PRO A 112 4.84 3.71 6.69
N TRP A 113 4.69 3.74 5.36
CA TRP A 113 5.59 4.42 4.45
C TRP A 113 4.83 5.38 3.54
N SER A 114 5.44 6.53 3.26
CA SER A 114 4.94 7.49 2.28
C SER A 114 6.09 8.15 1.52
N GLU A 115 5.85 8.48 0.25
CA GLU A 115 6.76 9.28 -0.58
C GLU A 115 5.97 10.26 -1.43
N SER A 116 6.48 11.48 -1.58
CA SER A 116 5.88 12.51 -2.42
C SER A 116 6.84 12.91 -3.54
N THR A 117 6.29 13.09 -4.74
CA THR A 117 7.00 13.57 -5.91
C THR A 117 6.20 14.72 -6.53
N THR A 118 6.87 15.84 -6.79
CA THR A 118 6.28 16.96 -7.55
C THR A 118 6.61 16.78 -9.02
N LEU A 119 5.58 16.78 -9.86
CA LEU A 119 5.69 16.78 -11.31
C LEU A 119 5.64 18.21 -11.82
N SER A 120 6.58 18.56 -12.71
CA SER A 120 6.52 19.81 -13.45
C SER A 120 5.25 19.86 -14.31
N ALA A 121 4.82 21.05 -14.76
CA ALA A 121 3.66 21.17 -15.64
C ALA A 121 3.78 20.33 -16.93
N ALA A 122 4.99 20.18 -17.46
CA ALA A 122 5.25 19.34 -18.63
C ALA A 122 5.09 17.84 -18.30
N ASP A 123 5.68 17.38 -17.19
CA ASP A 123 5.55 15.98 -16.75
C ASP A 123 4.12 15.63 -16.36
N ALA A 124 3.42 16.56 -15.69
CA ALA A 124 2.03 16.42 -15.29
C ALA A 124 1.09 16.26 -16.51
N GLY A 125 1.40 16.90 -17.63
CA GLY A 125 0.68 16.72 -18.90
C GLY A 125 1.08 15.48 -19.70
N ALA A 126 2.18 14.80 -19.33
CA ALA A 126 2.79 13.73 -20.12
C ALA A 126 2.76 12.34 -19.45
N PHE A 127 2.63 12.25 -18.13
CA PHE A 127 2.50 10.95 -17.47
C PHE A 127 1.19 10.29 -17.91
N HIS A 128 1.22 8.96 -18.13
CA HIS A 128 0.05 8.18 -18.53
C HIS A 128 -0.36 7.14 -17.47
N LYS A 129 0.53 6.84 -16.51
CA LYS A 129 0.29 5.82 -15.49
C LYS A 129 1.09 6.06 -14.22
N LEU A 130 0.43 5.84 -13.06
CA LEU A 130 1.07 5.77 -11.75
C LEU A 130 0.91 4.34 -11.21
N VAL A 131 1.98 3.76 -10.70
CA VAL A 131 1.97 2.41 -10.11
C VAL A 131 2.56 2.45 -8.73
N LEU A 132 1.85 1.88 -7.76
CA LEU A 132 2.37 1.59 -6.44
C LEU A 132 2.16 0.12 -6.13
N PHE A 133 3.25 -0.61 -6.00
CA PHE A 133 3.28 -2.01 -5.60
C PHE A 133 3.86 -2.13 -4.20
N ALA A 134 3.24 -2.97 -3.37
CA ALA A 134 3.81 -3.37 -2.09
C ALA A 134 3.58 -4.85 -1.78
N LYS A 135 4.56 -5.48 -1.14
CA LYS A 135 4.49 -6.86 -0.65
C LYS A 135 5.22 -6.96 0.69
N ASN A 136 4.63 -7.67 1.66
CA ASN A 136 5.29 -7.94 2.94
C ASN A 136 6.65 -8.61 2.72
N PHE A 137 7.67 -8.13 3.45
CA PHE A 137 9.03 -8.64 3.31
C PHE A 137 9.18 -10.05 3.91
N ASP A 138 10.07 -10.85 3.34
CA ASP A 138 10.51 -12.15 3.85
C ASP A 138 9.40 -13.14 4.24
N GLY A 139 8.34 -13.21 3.43
CA GLY A 139 7.24 -14.16 3.67
C GLY A 139 6.39 -13.82 4.90
N SER A 140 6.47 -12.61 5.42
CA SER A 140 5.58 -12.14 6.48
C SER A 140 4.13 -12.13 5.99
N ARG A 141 3.19 -12.54 6.85
CA ARG A 141 1.75 -12.36 6.63
C ARG A 141 1.34 -11.00 7.20
N GLY A 142 0.40 -10.36 6.54
CA GLY A 142 -0.12 -9.09 7.01
C GLY A 142 -1.12 -8.48 6.06
N ASN A 143 -1.87 -7.51 6.57
CA ASN A 143 -2.71 -6.64 5.76
C ASN A 143 -1.84 -5.56 5.14
N LEU A 144 -2.12 -5.24 3.87
CA LEU A 144 -1.47 -4.15 3.16
C LEU A 144 -2.53 -3.27 2.51
N THR A 145 -2.41 -1.97 2.72
CA THR A 145 -3.19 -0.97 1.99
C THR A 145 -2.22 -0.08 1.24
N CYS A 146 -2.50 0.17 -0.04
CA CYS A 146 -1.82 1.20 -0.81
C CYS A 146 -2.79 2.33 -1.15
N GLU A 147 -2.22 3.51 -1.35
CA GLU A 147 -2.95 4.69 -1.76
C GLU A 147 -2.09 5.57 -2.66
N ILE A 148 -2.69 6.14 -3.70
CA ILE A 148 -2.09 7.15 -4.56
C ILE A 148 -2.96 8.40 -4.47
N ARG A 149 -2.35 9.53 -4.13
CA ARG A 149 -2.99 10.86 -4.19
C ARG A 149 -2.37 11.73 -5.26
N ILE A 150 -3.19 12.54 -5.90
CA ILE A 150 -2.76 13.65 -6.77
C ILE A 150 -3.36 14.93 -6.19
N ASP A 151 -2.51 15.88 -5.84
CA ASP A 151 -2.90 17.16 -5.20
C ASP A 151 -3.79 17.00 -3.96
N GLY A 152 -3.54 15.94 -3.19
CA GLY A 152 -4.29 15.61 -1.99
C GLY A 152 -5.58 14.80 -2.23
N GLU A 153 -6.01 14.62 -3.48
CA GLU A 153 -7.17 13.77 -3.81
C GLU A 153 -6.75 12.31 -3.99
N ILE A 154 -7.48 11.38 -3.36
CA ILE A 154 -7.26 9.94 -3.51
C ILE A 154 -7.73 9.49 -4.88
N VAL A 155 -6.79 9.12 -5.76
CA VAL A 155 -7.09 8.66 -7.13
C VAL A 155 -7.04 7.15 -7.29
N ALA A 156 -6.37 6.44 -6.37
CA ALA A 156 -6.37 4.99 -6.31
C ALA A 156 -6.15 4.50 -4.88
N THR A 157 -6.91 3.50 -4.46
CA THR A 157 -6.73 2.81 -3.18
C THR A 157 -7.03 1.32 -3.37
N GLN A 158 -6.23 0.46 -2.74
CA GLN A 158 -6.43 -0.99 -2.75
C GLN A 158 -5.98 -1.57 -1.41
N HIS A 159 -6.58 -2.71 -1.05
CA HIS A 159 -6.26 -3.45 0.17
C HIS A 159 -6.15 -4.94 -0.11
N THR A 160 -5.18 -5.61 0.50
CA THR A 160 -5.03 -7.07 0.50
C THR A 160 -4.71 -7.59 1.89
N SER A 161 -4.91 -8.90 2.08
CA SER A 161 -4.64 -9.59 3.35
C SER A 161 -3.77 -10.83 3.16
N GLY A 162 -3.16 -11.30 4.24
CA GLY A 162 -2.36 -12.51 4.26
C GLY A 162 -1.03 -12.36 3.53
N TYR A 163 -0.85 -13.09 2.43
CA TYR A 163 0.40 -13.11 1.64
C TYR A 163 0.32 -12.34 0.33
N GLN A 164 -0.85 -11.79 0.02
CA GLN A 164 -1.09 -11.19 -1.28
C GLN A 164 -0.42 -9.82 -1.36
N PRO A 165 0.36 -9.54 -2.43
CA PRO A 165 0.82 -8.19 -2.69
C PRO A 165 -0.36 -7.27 -2.99
N VAL A 166 -0.22 -5.99 -2.69
CA VAL A 166 -1.18 -4.95 -3.07
C VAL A 166 -0.63 -4.14 -4.24
N THR A 167 -1.48 -3.72 -5.16
CA THR A 167 -1.09 -2.84 -6.27
C THR A 167 -2.14 -1.78 -6.51
N CYS A 168 -1.76 -0.52 -6.39
CA CYS A 168 -2.55 0.63 -6.77
C CYS A 168 -2.12 1.09 -8.16
N LEU A 169 -3.10 1.37 -9.01
CA LEU A 169 -2.90 1.77 -10.39
C LEU A 169 -3.81 2.97 -10.68
N TYR A 170 -3.20 4.04 -11.17
CA TYR A 170 -3.92 5.15 -11.76
C TYR A 170 -3.49 5.32 -13.22
N LEU A 171 -4.45 5.58 -14.11
CA LEU A 171 -4.23 5.87 -15.52
C LEU A 171 -4.74 7.28 -15.80
N SER A 172 -3.87 8.18 -16.23
CA SER A 172 -4.29 9.49 -16.73
C SER A 172 -4.94 9.32 -18.11
N ARG A 173 -6.00 10.08 -18.33
CA ARG A 173 -6.74 10.10 -19.59
C ARG A 173 -6.17 11.13 -20.56
#